data_AF-A0A8S2AI73-F1
#
_entry.id   AF-A0A8S2AI73-F1
#
_cell.length_a   1.000
_cell.length_b   1.000
_cell.length_c   1.000
_cell.angle_alpha   90.00
_cell.angle_beta   90.00
_cell.angle_gamma   90.00
#
_symmetry.space_group_name_H-M   'P 1'
#
loop_
_entity.id
_entity.type
_entity.pdbx_description
1 polymer ?
#
loop_
_entity_poly.entity_id
_entity_poly.type
_entity_poly.pdbx_seq_one_letter_code
_entity_poly.pdbx_strand_id
1 'polypeptide(L)'
;MDSLPLHLLNEILFRADLTSLVMMRCTNRSLQSHISEDPCLKSEFFSRFRSGLLYISTYGSKSLWYYSLGDTRSPRTKTILMECRILGSCSGLLLLSVNNGLCVANPLIKKFRFLNQPRSRFLPNSLPVGLGHETKYIGFAVYEIDRTTQGFKTVCITEVEKINPDEETTYRFEINAGDSWRFSKTKITCSTSDLDISMRKPVYLDGSLHWLRNDGSIVAFNPETEQATTA
;
A
#
# COMPACT_ATOMS: atom_id res chain seq x y z
N MET A 1 -25.25 -12.86 -24.60
CA MET A 1 -24.50 -11.94 -25.51
C MET A 1 -23.85 -12.72 -26.65
N ASP A 2 -23.86 -14.04 -26.64
CA ASP A 2 -23.08 -14.92 -27.53
C ASP A 2 -23.63 -15.02 -28.97
N SER A 3 -24.75 -14.35 -29.26
CA SER A 3 -25.40 -14.29 -30.57
C SER A 3 -25.36 -12.90 -31.22
N LEU A 4 -24.70 -11.92 -30.59
CA LEU A 4 -24.66 -10.56 -31.10
C LEU A 4 -23.48 -10.38 -32.09
N PRO A 5 -23.70 -9.79 -33.29
CA PRO A 5 -22.63 -9.44 -34.21
C PRO A 5 -21.54 -8.58 -33.54
N LEU A 6 -20.27 -8.88 -33.82
CA LEU A 6 -19.11 -8.26 -33.18
C LEU A 6 -19.10 -6.72 -33.27
N HIS A 7 -19.57 -6.16 -34.40
CA HIS A 7 -19.63 -4.72 -34.61
C HIS A 7 -20.64 -4.03 -33.68
N LEU A 8 -21.81 -4.65 -33.44
CA LEU A 8 -22.82 -4.15 -32.51
C LEU A 8 -22.33 -4.28 -31.06
N LEU A 9 -21.62 -5.37 -30.75
CA LEU A 9 -21.00 -5.53 -29.44
C LEU A 9 -20.00 -4.41 -29.15
N ASN A 10 -19.13 -4.09 -30.11
CA ASN A 10 -18.17 -2.99 -29.98
C ASN A 10 -18.88 -1.65 -29.77
N GLU A 11 -19.95 -1.37 -30.52
CA GLU A 11 -20.71 -0.13 -30.34
C GLU A 11 -21.37 -0.03 -28.96
N ILE A 12 -21.94 -1.12 -28.44
CA ILE A 12 -22.51 -1.17 -27.09
C ILE A 12 -21.42 -0.91 -26.06
N LEU A 13 -20.26 -1.56 -26.19
CA LEU A 13 -19.13 -1.36 -25.28
C LEU A 13 -18.59 0.08 -25.36
N PHE A 14 -18.55 0.69 -26.55
CA PHE A 14 -18.20 2.09 -26.73
C PHE A 14 -19.27 3.08 -26.23
N ARG A 15 -20.49 2.66 -25.92
CA ARG A 15 -21.52 3.54 -25.35
C ARG A 15 -21.72 3.32 -23.85
N ALA A 16 -21.30 2.17 -23.33
CA ALA A 16 -21.37 1.84 -21.92
C ALA A 16 -20.47 2.76 -21.07
N ASP A 17 -20.93 3.06 -19.85
CA ASP A 17 -20.13 3.76 -18.87
C ASP A 17 -19.01 2.85 -18.32
N LEU A 18 -17.99 3.49 -17.74
CA LEU A 18 -16.79 2.83 -17.25
C LEU A 18 -17.08 1.76 -16.17
N THR A 19 -18.05 2.03 -15.29
CA THR A 19 -18.41 1.12 -14.19
C THR A 19 -19.05 -0.13 -14.77
N SER A 20 -20.00 0.03 -15.68
CA SER A 20 -20.64 -1.07 -16.39
C SER A 20 -19.63 -1.90 -17.18
N LEU A 21 -18.67 -1.27 -17.86
CA LEU A 21 -17.62 -1.99 -18.60
C LEU A 21 -16.70 -2.81 -17.68
N VAL A 22 -16.30 -2.25 -16.54
CA VAL A 22 -15.50 -2.97 -15.54
C VAL A 22 -16.30 -4.15 -14.96
N MET A 23 -17.57 -3.93 -14.63
CA MET A 23 -18.43 -5.02 -14.14
C MET A 23 -18.57 -6.12 -15.20
N MET A 24 -18.87 -5.77 -16.46
CA MET A 24 -18.96 -6.72 -17.58
C MET A 24 -17.68 -7.53 -17.77
N ARG A 25 -16.51 -6.88 -17.65
CA ARG A 25 -15.20 -7.54 -17.70
C ARG A 25 -14.98 -8.51 -16.53
N CYS A 26 -15.46 -8.17 -15.34
CA CYS A 26 -15.31 -9.00 -14.14
C CYS A 26 -16.32 -10.14 -14.08
N THR A 27 -17.50 -9.99 -14.70
CA THR A 27 -18.60 -10.96 -14.62
C THR A 27 -18.71 -11.89 -15.82
N ASN A 28 -18.02 -11.59 -16.94
CA ASN A 28 -18.12 -12.38 -18.16
C ASN A 28 -16.75 -12.60 -18.82
N ARG A 29 -16.34 -13.88 -18.91
CA ARG A 29 -15.03 -14.30 -19.44
C ARG A 29 -14.84 -13.99 -20.93
N SER A 30 -15.91 -14.04 -21.73
CA SER A 30 -15.88 -13.71 -23.16
C SER A 30 -15.70 -12.20 -23.37
N LEU A 31 -16.43 -11.37 -22.62
CA LEU A 31 -16.22 -9.92 -22.64
C LEU A 31 -14.84 -9.56 -22.09
N GLN A 32 -14.35 -10.30 -21.10
CA GLN A 32 -13.03 -10.11 -20.56
C GLN A 32 -11.94 -10.30 -21.61
N SER A 33 -11.98 -11.40 -22.37
CA SER A 33 -10.99 -11.63 -23.44
C SER A 33 -11.16 -10.58 -24.54
N HIS A 34 -12.39 -10.31 -24.98
CA HIS A 34 -12.66 -9.36 -26.05
C HIS A 34 -12.17 -7.94 -25.74
N ILE A 35 -12.48 -7.41 -24.55
CA ILE A 35 -12.01 -6.08 -24.10
C ILE A 35 -10.48 -6.05 -23.89
N SER A 36 -9.86 -7.20 -23.54
CA SER A 36 -8.42 -7.26 -23.23
C SER A 36 -7.53 -7.53 -24.45
N GLU A 37 -8.07 -8.21 -25.48
CA GLU A 37 -7.35 -8.66 -26.66
C GLU A 37 -7.59 -7.77 -27.89
N ASP A 38 -8.75 -7.12 -28.02
CA ASP A 38 -9.02 -6.18 -29.10
C ASP A 38 -8.22 -4.87 -28.89
N PRO A 39 -7.28 -4.51 -29.80
CA PRO A 39 -6.43 -3.33 -29.63
C PRO A 39 -7.18 -2.00 -29.60
N CYS A 40 -8.28 -1.89 -30.35
CA CYS A 40 -9.09 -0.68 -30.45
C CYS A 40 -9.92 -0.47 -29.18
N LEU A 41 -10.61 -1.52 -28.72
CA LEU A 41 -11.36 -1.47 -27.46
C LEU A 41 -10.43 -1.26 -26.28
N LYS A 42 -9.28 -1.93 -26.26
CA LYS A 42 -8.28 -1.76 -25.21
C LYS A 42 -7.81 -0.31 -25.12
N SER A 43 -7.46 0.30 -26.25
CA SER A 43 -7.01 1.70 -26.32
C SER A 43 -8.09 2.68 -25.83
N GLU A 44 -9.33 2.52 -26.30
CA GLU A 44 -10.44 3.41 -25.95
C GLU A 44 -11.00 3.15 -24.55
N PHE A 45 -10.99 1.90 -24.08
CA PHE A 45 -11.26 1.56 -22.69
C PHE A 45 -10.28 2.30 -21.79
N PHE A 46 -8.97 2.23 -22.09
CA PHE A 46 -7.95 2.98 -21.35
C PHE A 46 -8.04 4.49 -21.50
N SER A 47 -8.48 5.02 -22.65
CA SER A 47 -8.67 6.47 -22.88
C SER A 47 -9.78 7.06 -21.99
N ARG A 48 -10.81 6.26 -21.66
CA ARG A 48 -11.96 6.66 -20.84
C ARG A 48 -11.71 6.67 -19.34
N PHE A 49 -10.64 6.02 -18.87
CA PHE A 49 -10.21 6.15 -17.48
C PHE A 49 -9.60 7.54 -17.27
N ARG A 50 -10.45 8.55 -16.99
CA ARG A 50 -9.97 9.76 -16.32
C ARG A 50 -9.61 9.39 -14.88
N SER A 51 -8.36 9.69 -14.54
CA SER A 51 -7.68 9.49 -13.26
C SER A 51 -7.40 8.02 -12.90
N GLY A 52 -6.15 7.63 -13.18
CA GLY A 52 -5.37 6.62 -12.45
C GLY A 52 -5.82 5.17 -12.56
N LEU A 53 -5.16 4.37 -13.41
CA LEU A 53 -5.31 2.92 -13.39
C LEU A 53 -4.24 2.28 -12.49
N LEU A 54 -4.69 1.48 -11.51
CA LEU A 54 -3.84 0.57 -10.76
C LEU A 54 -3.79 -0.78 -11.52
N TYR A 55 -2.64 -1.11 -12.07
CA TYR A 55 -2.40 -2.39 -12.73
C TYR A 55 -1.59 -3.30 -11.80
N ILE A 56 -2.12 -4.50 -11.50
CA ILE A 56 -1.38 -5.59 -10.86
C ILE A 56 -0.88 -6.50 -11.99
N SER A 57 0.39 -6.87 -11.96
CA SER A 57 0.96 -7.85 -12.89
C SER A 57 0.11 -9.14 -12.93
N THR A 58 0.04 -9.79 -14.09
CA THR A 58 -0.65 -11.07 -14.29
C THR A 58 -0.11 -12.22 -13.43
N TYR A 59 1.12 -12.06 -12.94
CA TYR A 59 1.73 -12.93 -11.93
C TYR A 59 1.69 -12.20 -10.59
N GLY A 60 1.20 -12.86 -9.53
CA GLY A 60 0.98 -12.29 -8.19
C GLY A 60 2.16 -11.49 -7.63
N SER A 61 2.25 -10.22 -8.05
CA SER A 61 3.36 -9.33 -7.77
C SER A 61 2.99 -8.40 -6.62
N LYS A 62 3.97 -8.13 -5.76
CA LYS A 62 3.86 -7.11 -4.71
C LYS A 62 3.97 -5.67 -5.26
N SER A 63 4.28 -5.54 -6.56
CA SER A 63 4.35 -4.27 -7.27
C SER A 63 3.06 -3.98 -8.03
N LEU A 64 2.51 -2.80 -7.75
CA LEU A 64 1.45 -2.14 -8.49
C LEU A 64 2.06 -1.16 -9.48
N TRP A 65 1.48 -1.04 -10.66
CA TRP A 65 1.83 0.01 -11.60
C TRP A 65 0.71 1.05 -11.61
N TYR A 66 1.05 2.28 -11.29
CA TYR A 66 0.13 3.41 -11.37
C TYR A 66 0.38 4.18 -12.65
N TYR A 67 -0.66 4.28 -13.48
CA TYR A 67 -0.65 5.13 -14.66
C TYR A 67 -1.18 6.51 -14.28
N SER A 68 -0.27 7.48 -14.12
CA SER A 68 -0.66 8.88 -13.96
C SER A 68 -1.00 9.45 -15.33
N LEU A 69 -2.28 9.44 -15.67
CA LEU A 69 -2.80 10.22 -16.80
C LEU A 69 -3.13 11.61 -16.25
N GLY A 70 -2.28 12.59 -16.57
CA GLY A 70 -2.29 13.92 -15.96
C GLY A 70 -3.61 14.67 -16.08
N ASP A 71 -3.77 15.68 -15.23
CA ASP A 71 -4.88 16.63 -15.28
C ASP A 71 -4.87 17.40 -16.61
N THR A 72 -6.02 17.43 -17.29
CA THR A 72 -6.22 17.93 -18.66
C THR A 72 -5.94 19.43 -18.87
N ARG A 73 -5.36 20.14 -17.88
CA ARG A 73 -5.01 21.57 -17.99
C ARG A 73 -3.61 21.85 -18.57
N SER A 74 -2.87 20.83 -19.01
CA SER A 74 -1.57 21.03 -19.69
C SER A 74 -1.43 20.12 -20.92
N PRO A 75 -1.16 20.65 -22.13
CA PRO A 75 -1.15 19.85 -23.37
C PRO A 75 0.08 18.94 -23.56
N ARG A 76 0.93 18.70 -22.54
CA ARG A 76 2.21 17.99 -22.73
C ARG A 76 2.66 17.12 -21.56
N THR A 77 1.77 16.34 -20.94
CA THR A 77 2.20 15.39 -19.91
C THR A 77 2.42 13.99 -20.49
N LYS A 78 3.69 13.61 -20.59
CA LYS A 78 4.18 12.26 -20.89
C LYS A 78 3.53 11.28 -19.89
N THR A 79 3.04 10.13 -20.34
CA THR A 79 2.50 9.08 -19.46
C THR A 79 3.62 8.60 -18.53
N ILE A 80 3.52 8.91 -17.24
CA ILE A 80 4.51 8.43 -16.25
C ILE A 80 3.93 7.16 -15.63
N LEU A 81 4.52 6.04 -16.01
CA LEU A 81 4.33 4.76 -15.35
C LEU A 81 5.13 4.79 -14.04
N MET A 82 4.44 4.82 -12.90
CA MET A 82 5.08 4.78 -11.59
C MET A 82 4.98 3.38 -11.02
N GLU A 83 6.12 2.79 -10.64
CA GLU A 83 6.11 1.56 -9.85
C GLU A 83 5.75 1.91 -8.41
N CYS A 84 4.75 1.21 -7.89
CA CYS A 84 4.25 1.34 -6.54
C CYS A 84 4.44 -0.01 -5.82
N ARG A 85 4.89 -0.02 -4.56
CA ARG A 85 4.91 -1.25 -3.74
C ARG A 85 3.86 -1.17 -2.65
N ILE A 86 3.06 -2.21 -2.48
CA ILE A 86 2.09 -2.28 -1.37
C ILE A 86 2.85 -2.63 -0.09
N LEU A 87 2.93 -1.68 0.83
CA LEU A 87 3.54 -1.87 2.15
C LEU A 87 2.54 -2.41 3.16
N GLY A 88 1.28 -1.96 3.09
CA GLY A 88 0.20 -2.43 3.97
C GLY A 88 -1.18 -2.18 3.38
N SER A 89 -2.18 -2.87 3.93
CA SER A 89 -3.59 -2.70 3.57
C SER A 89 -4.44 -2.87 4.82
N CYS A 90 -5.36 -1.95 5.08
CA CYS A 90 -6.24 -2.00 6.24
C CYS A 90 -7.54 -1.24 5.92
N SER A 91 -8.69 -1.84 6.25
CA SER A 91 -10.03 -1.24 6.08
C SER A 91 -10.29 -0.60 4.69
N GLY A 92 -9.80 -1.25 3.63
CA GLY A 92 -9.95 -0.77 2.24
C GLY A 92 -8.97 0.34 1.82
N LEU A 93 -8.13 0.83 2.73
CA LEU A 93 -7.04 1.75 2.43
C LEU A 93 -5.74 0.97 2.15
N LEU A 94 -4.90 1.53 1.29
CA LEU A 94 -3.61 0.99 0.91
C LEU A 94 -2.48 1.94 1.32
N LEU A 95 -1.44 1.41 1.94
CA LEU A 95 -0.17 2.10 2.13
C LEU A 95 0.78 1.68 1.01
N LEU A 96 1.19 2.65 0.19
CA LEU A 96 2.00 2.47 -1.01
C LEU A 96 3.34 3.17 -0.85
N SER A 97 4.41 2.54 -1.33
CA SER A 97 5.65 3.25 -1.66
C SER A 97 5.65 3.62 -3.13
N VAL A 98 5.93 4.90 -3.45
CA VAL A 98 5.96 5.42 -4.82
C VAL A 98 7.19 6.31 -4.98
N ASN A 99 8.13 5.95 -5.86
CA ASN A 99 9.35 6.74 -6.15
C ASN A 99 10.04 7.29 -4.88
N ASN A 100 10.29 6.43 -3.89
CA ASN A 100 10.88 6.76 -2.58
C ASN A 100 10.01 7.61 -1.62
N GLY A 101 8.77 7.92 -2.01
CA GLY A 101 7.75 8.49 -1.14
C GLY A 101 6.82 7.43 -0.54
N LEU A 102 6.10 7.82 0.51
CA LEU A 102 5.01 7.04 1.09
C LEU A 102 3.67 7.71 0.75
N CYS A 103 2.66 6.91 0.47
CA CYS A 103 1.34 7.40 0.08
C CYS A 103 0.24 6.49 0.64
N VAL A 104 -0.79 7.07 1.22
CA VAL A 104 -2.01 6.35 1.59
C VAL A 104 -3.03 6.58 0.48
N ALA A 105 -3.58 5.51 -0.08
CA ALA A 105 -4.55 5.54 -1.15
C ALA A 105 -5.86 4.89 -0.72
N ASN A 106 -6.97 5.54 -1.05
CA ASN A 106 -8.29 4.94 -1.06
C ASN A 106 -8.67 4.65 -2.53
N PRO A 107 -8.52 3.40 -2.99
CA PRO A 107 -8.81 3.04 -4.38
C PRO A 107 -10.29 3.18 -4.73
N LEU A 108 -11.21 3.09 -3.75
CA LEU A 108 -12.66 3.14 -3.99
C LEU A 108 -13.12 4.54 -4.39
N ILE A 109 -12.62 5.56 -3.68
CA ILE A 109 -12.97 6.98 -3.96
C ILE A 109 -11.90 7.69 -4.78
N LYS A 110 -10.88 6.97 -5.26
CA LYS A 110 -9.77 7.48 -6.07
C LYS A 110 -9.03 8.67 -5.42
N LYS A 111 -8.96 8.71 -4.09
CA LYS A 111 -8.20 9.72 -3.35
C LYS A 111 -6.90 9.14 -2.85
N PHE A 112 -5.85 9.96 -2.85
CA PHE A 112 -4.56 9.60 -2.31
C PHE A 112 -3.96 10.77 -1.52
N ARG A 113 -3.13 10.45 -0.55
CA ARG A 113 -2.43 11.41 0.30
C ARG A 113 -0.98 10.96 0.46
N PHE A 114 -0.07 11.77 -0.06
CA PHE A 114 1.36 11.57 0.19
C PHE A 114 1.69 11.89 1.65
N LEU A 115 2.53 11.07 2.25
CA LEU A 115 3.09 11.30 3.57
C LEU A 115 4.46 11.95 3.41
N ASN A 116 4.78 12.87 4.31
CA ASN A 116 6.14 13.39 4.45
C ASN A 116 7.11 12.24 4.76
N GLN A 117 8.41 12.44 4.55
CA GLN A 117 9.39 11.39 4.88
C GLN A 117 9.54 11.24 6.41
N PRO A 118 9.67 10.01 6.92
CA PRO A 118 10.01 9.78 8.33
C PRO A 118 11.38 10.34 8.66
N ARG A 119 11.53 10.84 9.88
CA ARG A 119 12.78 11.41 10.39
C ARG A 119 13.88 10.36 10.39
N SER A 120 13.52 9.09 10.57
CA SER A 120 14.47 7.99 10.61
C SER A 120 15.13 7.64 9.25
N ARG A 121 15.00 8.43 8.17
CA ARG A 121 15.52 8.04 6.82
C ARG A 121 15.04 6.65 6.40
N PHE A 122 13.75 6.37 6.56
CA PHE A 122 13.15 5.16 6.01
C PHE A 122 13.27 5.20 4.49
N LEU A 123 13.96 4.22 3.90
CA LEU A 123 13.98 4.00 2.46
C LEU A 123 13.13 2.75 2.17
N PRO A 124 11.96 2.89 1.53
CA PRO A 124 11.14 1.74 1.16
C PRO A 124 11.80 0.77 0.17
N ASN A 125 12.93 1.20 -0.42
CA ASN A 125 13.60 0.56 -1.54
C ASN A 125 14.98 -0.03 -1.20
N SER A 126 15.43 -0.03 0.06
CA SER A 126 16.69 -0.70 0.39
C SER A 126 16.51 -2.23 0.31
N LEU A 127 17.06 -2.81 -0.76
CA LEU A 127 17.51 -4.20 -0.76
C LEU A 127 18.43 -4.42 0.46
N PRO A 128 18.49 -5.65 1.03
CA PRO A 128 19.44 -5.96 2.08
C PRO A 128 20.84 -6.01 1.46
N VAL A 129 21.45 -4.84 1.25
CA VAL A 129 22.86 -4.74 0.90
C VAL A 129 23.57 -4.52 2.22
N GLY A 130 24.42 -5.49 2.57
CA GLY A 130 25.18 -5.51 3.80
C GLY A 130 25.94 -4.19 3.99
N LEU A 131 25.53 -3.44 5.01
CA LEU A 131 26.34 -2.62 5.92
C LEU A 131 25.36 -1.80 6.77
N GLY A 132 25.11 -2.23 8.01
CA GLY A 132 24.69 -1.37 9.13
C GLY A 132 23.39 -0.55 9.01
N HIS A 133 22.45 -0.87 8.12
CA HIS A 133 21.19 -0.12 8.05
C HIS A 133 20.12 -0.69 8.98
N GLU A 134 19.69 0.11 9.97
CA GLU A 134 18.53 -0.13 10.84
C GLU A 134 17.38 -0.82 10.06
N THR A 135 17.08 -2.08 10.42
CA THR A 135 15.99 -2.84 9.81
C THR A 135 14.67 -2.21 10.28
N LYS A 136 14.03 -1.43 9.40
CA LYS A 136 12.79 -0.73 9.71
C LYS A 136 11.60 -1.47 9.14
N TYR A 137 10.62 -1.74 10.00
CA TYR A 137 9.36 -2.38 9.61
C TYR A 137 8.23 -1.38 9.73
N ILE A 138 7.35 -1.37 8.73
CA ILE A 138 6.25 -0.40 8.63
C ILE A 138 4.91 -1.09 8.82
N GLY A 139 4.12 -0.59 9.74
CA GLY A 139 2.75 -0.98 9.99
C GLY A 139 1.77 0.09 9.58
N PHE A 140 0.58 -0.35 9.19
CA PHE A 140 -0.50 0.51 8.74
C PHE A 140 -1.77 0.13 9.48
N ALA A 141 -2.31 1.08 10.24
CA ALA A 141 -3.52 0.92 11.03
C ALA A 141 -4.56 1.93 10.57
N VAL A 142 -5.80 1.47 10.40
CA VAL A 142 -6.97 2.31 10.15
C VAL A 142 -7.93 2.10 11.28
N TYR A 143 -8.31 3.19 11.94
CA TYR A 143 -9.19 3.20 13.10
C TYR A 143 -10.38 4.11 12.83
N GLU A 144 -11.49 3.83 13.47
CA GLU A 144 -12.69 4.66 13.38
C GLU A 144 -12.59 5.82 14.36
N ILE A 145 -12.74 7.04 13.86
CA ILE A 145 -12.84 8.24 14.70
C ILE A 145 -14.31 8.43 15.11
N ASP A 146 -15.22 8.23 14.15
CA ASP A 146 -16.66 8.23 14.35
C ASP A 146 -17.33 7.29 13.33
N ARG A 147 -18.67 7.18 13.37
CA ARG A 147 -19.46 6.28 12.48
C ARG A 147 -19.27 6.55 10.97
N THR A 148 -18.70 7.69 10.60
CA THR A 148 -18.55 8.16 9.22
C THR A 148 -17.11 8.54 8.85
N THR A 149 -16.23 8.71 9.84
CA THR A 149 -14.86 9.20 9.67
C THR A 149 -13.86 8.14 10.12
N GLN A 150 -12.96 7.77 9.23
CA GLN A 150 -11.83 6.92 9.53
C GLN A 150 -10.55 7.73 9.63
N GLY A 151 -9.77 7.44 10.65
CA GLY A 151 -8.38 7.89 10.79
C GLY A 151 -7.43 6.79 10.33
N PHE A 152 -6.22 7.18 9.96
CA PHE A 152 -5.15 6.20 9.76
C PHE A 152 -3.90 6.64 10.52
N LYS A 153 -3.10 5.66 10.91
CA LYS A 153 -1.77 5.85 11.47
C LYS A 153 -0.81 4.88 10.79
N THR A 154 0.33 5.40 10.40
CA THR A 154 1.46 4.61 9.94
C THR A 154 2.49 4.57 11.05
N VAL A 155 3.00 3.39 11.37
CA VAL A 155 3.97 3.18 12.45
C VAL A 155 5.21 2.52 11.89
N CYS A 156 6.37 3.11 12.10
CA CYS A 156 7.65 2.45 11.87
C CYS A 156 8.19 1.93 13.20
N ILE A 157 8.53 0.64 13.26
CA ILE A 157 9.31 0.08 14.36
C ILE A 157 10.78 0.04 13.95
N THR A 158 11.65 0.50 14.84
CA THR A 158 13.09 0.54 14.65
C THR A 158 13.75 -0.12 15.86
N GLU A 159 14.63 -1.07 15.60
CA GLU A 159 15.52 -1.63 16.61
C GLU A 159 16.63 -0.63 16.93
N VAL A 160 16.88 -0.40 18.22
CA VAL A 160 17.98 0.45 18.68
C VAL A 160 19.28 -0.32 18.55
N GLU A 161 20.30 0.33 17.99
CA GLU A 161 21.63 -0.25 17.85
C GLU A 161 22.16 -0.75 19.20
N LYS A 162 22.54 -2.03 19.22
CA LYS A 162 23.11 -2.71 20.37
C LYS A 162 24.60 -2.41 20.44
N ILE A 163 25.14 -2.21 21.65
CA ILE A 163 26.59 -2.08 21.83
C ILE A 163 27.21 -3.49 21.90
N ASN A 164 26.51 -4.43 22.53
CA ASN A 164 26.90 -5.84 22.60
C ASN A 164 25.81 -6.75 22.01
N PRO A 165 26.17 -7.84 21.31
CA PRO A 165 25.20 -8.74 20.69
C PRO A 165 24.30 -9.46 21.70
N ASP A 166 24.76 -9.63 22.94
CA ASP A 166 24.00 -10.27 24.02
C ASP A 166 23.06 -9.31 24.76
N GLU A 167 23.04 -8.01 24.40
CA GLU A 167 22.14 -7.04 25.01
C GLU A 167 20.69 -7.23 24.57
N GLU A 168 19.79 -6.92 25.50
CA GLU A 168 18.36 -6.92 25.28
C GLU A 168 17.99 -6.04 24.07
N THR A 169 17.02 -6.52 23.30
CA THR A 169 16.59 -5.83 22.09
C THR A 169 15.59 -4.73 22.45
N THR A 170 15.96 -3.47 22.23
CA THR A 170 15.08 -2.33 22.48
C THR A 170 14.48 -1.81 21.18
N TYR A 171 13.16 -1.67 21.13
CA TYR A 171 12.43 -1.10 20.01
C TYR A 171 11.93 0.31 20.30
N ARG A 172 11.93 1.15 19.26
CA ARG A 172 11.32 2.50 19.24
C ARG A 172 10.30 2.58 18.13
N PHE A 173 9.31 3.44 18.31
CA PHE A 173 8.21 3.61 17.38
C PHE A 173 8.16 5.04 16.84
N GLU A 174 8.05 5.19 15.53
CA GLU A 174 7.82 6.47 14.84
C GLU A 174 6.43 6.44 14.21
N ILE A 175 5.59 7.43 14.51
CA ILE A 175 4.17 7.45 14.13
C ILE A 175 3.90 8.63 13.21
N ASN A 176 3.07 8.42 12.18
CA ASN A 176 2.50 9.46 11.34
C ASN A 176 0.98 9.26 11.17
N ALA A 177 0.21 10.29 11.53
CA ALA A 177 -1.26 10.32 11.42
C ALA A 177 -1.77 11.15 10.21
N GLY A 178 -0.89 11.52 9.29
CA GLY A 178 -1.19 12.24 8.05
C GLY A 178 -0.32 13.49 7.83
N ASP A 179 0.04 14.21 8.89
CA ASP A 179 0.68 15.53 8.77
C ASP A 179 2.20 15.46 8.95
N SER A 180 2.67 14.80 10.01
CA SER A 180 4.09 14.75 10.35
C SER A 180 4.45 13.46 11.09
N TRP A 181 5.72 13.10 10.98
CA TRP A 181 6.29 12.01 11.75
C TRP A 181 6.80 12.49 13.10
N ARG A 182 6.51 11.71 14.13
CA ARG A 182 7.04 11.90 15.49
C ARG A 182 7.41 10.57 16.13
N PHE A 183 8.39 10.59 17.01
CA PHE A 183 8.66 9.44 17.87
C PHE A 183 7.59 9.32 18.95
N SER A 184 7.16 8.09 19.21
CA SER A 184 6.45 7.77 20.44
C SER A 184 7.41 7.86 21.63
N LYS A 185 6.88 8.22 22.79
CA LYS A 185 7.63 8.17 24.05
C LYS A 185 7.88 6.72 24.48
N THR A 186 7.05 5.81 24.02
CA THR A 186 7.09 4.39 24.38
C THR A 186 8.27 3.71 23.73
N LYS A 187 8.96 2.92 24.54
CA LYS A 187 10.00 1.99 24.14
C LYS A 187 9.69 0.67 24.80
N ILE A 188 10.07 -0.42 24.15
CA ILE A 188 9.94 -1.75 24.72
C ILE A 188 11.26 -2.49 24.57
N THR A 189 11.65 -3.16 25.64
CA THR A 189 12.91 -3.90 25.72
C THR A 189 12.56 -5.35 25.97
N CYS A 190 13.16 -6.24 25.19
CA CYS A 190 12.81 -7.65 25.12
C CYS A 190 14.10 -8.49 25.18
N SER A 191 13.95 -9.80 25.40
CA SER A 191 15.01 -10.80 25.19
C SER A 191 15.73 -10.58 23.86
N THR A 192 16.97 -11.04 23.72
CA THR A 192 17.71 -10.87 22.45
C THR A 192 17.10 -11.72 21.34
N SER A 193 16.45 -11.07 20.37
CA SER A 193 15.97 -11.68 19.12
C SER A 193 15.61 -10.59 18.12
N ASP A 194 15.89 -10.86 16.85
CA ASP A 194 15.53 -9.97 15.75
C ASP A 194 14.06 -10.16 15.34
N LEU A 195 13.54 -9.16 14.64
CA LEU A 195 12.25 -9.26 13.94
C LEU A 195 12.36 -10.22 12.75
N ASP A 196 11.30 -11.00 12.52
CA ASP A 196 11.26 -11.97 11.43
C ASP A 196 11.22 -11.26 10.07
N ILE A 197 12.32 -11.41 9.33
CA ILE A 197 12.56 -10.79 8.03
C ILE A 197 11.63 -11.38 6.95
N SER A 198 11.11 -12.60 7.15
CA SER A 198 10.11 -13.22 6.28
C SER A 198 8.72 -12.60 6.49
N MET A 199 8.40 -12.19 7.71
CA MET A 199 7.13 -11.58 8.12
C MET A 199 7.24 -10.07 8.32
N ARG A 200 7.74 -9.35 7.30
CA ARG A 200 8.02 -7.90 7.40
C ARG A 200 6.78 -7.01 7.62
N LYS A 201 5.59 -7.52 7.33
CA LYS A 201 4.35 -6.76 7.40
C LYS A 201 3.65 -7.13 8.71
N PRO A 202 3.48 -6.18 9.64
CA PRO A 202 2.74 -6.46 10.85
C PRO A 202 1.28 -6.73 10.53
N VAL A 203 0.66 -7.51 11.40
CA VAL A 203 -0.79 -7.72 11.38
C VAL A 203 -1.43 -6.66 12.27
N TYR A 204 -2.45 -5.98 11.77
CA TYR A 204 -3.28 -5.10 12.59
C TYR A 204 -4.48 -5.88 13.12
N LEU A 205 -4.54 -6.09 14.43
CA LEU A 205 -5.57 -6.86 15.12
C LEU A 205 -5.80 -6.29 16.52
N ASP A 206 -7.08 -6.21 16.93
CA ASP A 206 -7.50 -5.72 18.25
C ASP A 206 -6.89 -4.37 18.62
N GLY A 207 -6.94 -3.45 17.65
CA GLY A 207 -6.45 -2.09 17.82
C GLY A 207 -4.92 -1.96 17.86
N SER A 208 -4.16 -3.04 17.68
CA SER A 208 -2.69 -3.04 17.78
C SER A 208 -2.01 -3.64 16.55
N LEU A 209 -0.79 -3.17 16.27
CA LEU A 209 0.10 -3.72 15.26
C LEU A 209 0.99 -4.77 15.91
N HIS A 210 1.07 -5.96 15.30
CA HIS A 210 1.81 -7.11 15.82
C HIS A 210 2.92 -7.50 14.85
N TRP A 211 4.16 -7.51 15.33
CA TRP A 211 5.34 -7.97 14.58
C TRP A 211 5.88 -9.26 15.20
N LEU A 212 6.14 -10.25 14.34
CA LEU A 212 6.73 -11.54 14.74
C LEU A 212 8.24 -11.42 14.87
N ARG A 213 8.80 -12.10 15.88
CA ARG A 213 10.24 -12.23 16.12
C ARG A 213 10.72 -13.63 15.80
N ASN A 214 12.01 -13.78 15.54
CA ASN A 214 12.62 -15.07 15.16
C ASN A 214 12.52 -16.13 16.27
N ASP A 215 12.45 -15.72 17.54
CA ASP A 215 12.22 -16.59 18.68
C ASP A 215 10.75 -17.02 18.85
N GLY A 216 9.85 -16.58 17.97
CA GLY A 216 8.42 -16.85 18.01
C GLY A 216 7.62 -15.89 18.89
N SER A 217 8.28 -14.98 19.62
CA SER A 217 7.61 -13.95 20.41
C SER A 217 7.03 -12.85 19.52
N ILE A 218 6.09 -12.08 20.06
CA ILE A 218 5.40 -11.02 19.33
C ILE A 218 5.64 -9.68 20.04
N VAL A 219 6.02 -8.66 19.27
CA VAL A 219 5.98 -7.26 19.72
C VAL A 219 4.68 -6.66 19.22
N ALA A 220 3.87 -6.14 20.14
CA ALA A 220 2.64 -5.44 19.83
C ALA A 220 2.78 -3.94 20.15
N PHE A 221 2.18 -3.10 19.32
CA PHE A 221 2.09 -1.65 19.54
C PHE A 221 0.69 -1.13 19.21
N ASN A 222 0.04 -0.50 20.17
CA ASN A 222 -1.24 0.15 19.96
C ASN A 222 -1.01 1.60 19.50
N PRO A 223 -1.33 1.98 18.26
CA PRO A 223 -1.11 3.33 17.75
C PRO A 223 -2.05 4.40 18.36
N GLU A 224 -3.12 4.02 19.04
CA GLU A 224 -4.03 4.94 19.74
C GLU A 224 -3.53 5.29 21.13
N THR A 225 -3.29 4.26 21.97
CA THR A 225 -2.80 4.44 23.34
C THR A 225 -1.28 4.66 23.40
N GLU A 226 -0.58 4.39 22.30
CA GLU A 226 0.87 4.37 22.20
C GLU A 226 1.54 3.39 23.17
N GLN A 227 0.83 2.36 23.62
CA GLN A 227 1.39 1.32 24.48
C GLN A 227 2.02 0.20 23.66
N ALA A 228 3.10 -0.39 24.19
CA ALA A 228 3.78 -1.53 23.60
C ALA A 228 3.80 -2.69 24.58
N THR A 229 3.63 -3.92 24.09
CA THR A 229 3.71 -5.14 24.90
C THR A 229 4.44 -6.24 24.13
N THR A 230 4.99 -7.21 24.86
CA THR A 230 5.50 -8.46 24.29
C THR A 230 4.65 -9.63 24.75
N ALA A 231 4.47 -10.61 23.87
CA ALA A 231 3.81 -11.89 24.15
C ALA A 231 4.71 -13.05 23.73
#